data_AF-A0A256G619-F1
#
_entry.id   AF-A0A256G619-F1
#
_cell.length_a   1.000
_cell.length_b   1.000
_cell.length_c   1.000
_cell.angle_alpha   90.00
_cell.angle_beta   90.00
_cell.angle_gamma   90.00
#
_symmetry.space_group_name_H-M   'P 1'
#
loop_
_entity.id
_entity.type
_entity.pdbx_description
1 polymer ?
#
loop_
_entity_poly.entity_id
_entity_poly.type
_entity_poly.pdbx_seq_one_letter_code
_entity_poly.pdbx_strand_id
1 'polypeptide(L)' 'MKIVILVLGLIQVMIGLIFIVEANSIQRLMLGTLSFGFGSICCGIAVVIGRLDALRTSFKPPPDSPE' A
#
# COMPACT_ATOMS: atom_id res chain seq x y z
N MET A 1 -8.76 -8.11 -1.45
CA MET A 1 -7.68 -7.75 -0.51
C MET A 1 -6.73 -6.67 -1.05
N LYS A 2 -6.13 -6.80 -2.24
CA LYS A 2 -5.18 -5.79 -2.79
C LYS A 2 -5.68 -4.34 -2.80
N ILE A 3 -6.93 -4.11 -3.23
CA ILE A 3 -7.56 -2.78 -3.26
C ILE A 3 -7.74 -2.22 -1.84
N VAL A 4 -8.09 -3.07 -0.87
CA VAL A 4 -8.27 -2.66 0.53
C VAL A 4 -6.95 -2.19 1.12
N ILE A 5 -5.86 -2.91 0.87
CA ILE A 5 -4.51 -2.53 1.35
C ILE A 5 -4.06 -1.20 0.71
N LEU A 6 -4.36 -1.01 -0.58
CA LEU A 6 -4.01 0.22 -1.30
C LEU A 6 -4.80 1.43 -0.78
N VAL A 7 -6.10 1.27 -0.51
CA VAL A 7 -6.95 2.32 0.06
C VAL A 7 -6.51 2.66 1.49
N LEU A 8 -6.24 1.66 2.33
CA LEU A 8 -5.75 1.88 3.69
C LEU A 8 -4.37 2.57 3.69
N GLY A 9 -3.48 2.18 2.79
CA GLY A 9 -2.18 2.84 2.60
C GLY A 9 -2.32 4.32 2.20
N LEU A 10 -3.22 4.63 1.25
CA LEU A 10 -3.51 6.01 0.85
C LEU A 10 -4.07 6.86 2.00
N ILE A 11 -5.01 6.31 2.78
CA ILE A 11 -5.56 7.00 3.95
C ILE A 11 -4.45 7.27 4.98
N GLN A 12 -3.57 6.29 5.23
CA GLN A 12 -2.44 6.44 6.15
C GLN A 12 -1.47 7.53 5.70
N VAL A 13 -1.17 7.60 4.40
CA VAL A 13 -0.33 8.66 3.81
C VAL A 13 -0.97 10.03 4.02
N MET A 14 -2.27 10.17 3.77
CA MET A 14 -3.00 11.42 3.96
C MET A 14 -3.00 11.87 5.43
N ILE A 15 -3.24 10.94 6.36
CA ILE A 15 -3.20 11.24 7.81
C ILE A 15 -1.78 11.64 8.23
N GLY A 16 -0.75 10.91 7.78
CA GLY A 16 0.65 11.26 8.04
C GLY A 16 0.99 12.67 7.54
N LEU A 17 0.54 13.02 6.34
CA LEU A 17 0.77 14.35 5.76
C LEU A 17 0.10 15.47 6.58
N ILE A 18 -1.14 15.27 7.02
CA ILE A 18 -1.85 16.23 7.89
C ILE A 18 -1.08 16.44 9.21
N PHE A 19 -0.59 15.36 9.81
CA PHE A 19 0.18 15.43 11.06
C PHE A 19 1.53 16.13 10.90
N ILE A 20 2.17 16.02 9.74
CA ILE A 20 3.41 16.74 9.42
C ILE A 20 3.13 18.24 9.25
N VAL A 21 2.10 18.60 8.47
CA VAL A 21 1.77 20.00 8.17
C VAL A 21 1.34 20.76 9.41
N GLU A 22 0.57 20.13 10.30
CA GLU A 22 0.11 20.74 11.56
C GLU A 22 1.00 20.40 12.77
N ALA A 23 2.24 19.99 12.54
CA ALA A 23 3.14 19.61 13.63
C ALA A 23 3.57 20.84 14.45
N ASN A 24 2.92 21.03 15.61
CA ASN A 24 3.34 22.06 16.58
C ASN A 24 4.40 21.54 17.59
N SER A 25 4.84 20.29 17.44
CA SER A 25 5.84 19.65 18.30
C SER A 25 6.61 18.59 17.53
N ILE A 26 7.88 18.39 17.90
CA ILE A 26 8.78 17.40 17.28
C ILE A 26 8.20 15.98 17.37
N GLN A 27 7.50 15.64 18.45
CA GLN A 27 6.86 14.32 18.57
C GLN A 27 5.76 14.12 17.52
N ARG A 28 4.93 15.14 17.27
CA ARG A 28 3.85 15.09 16.28
C ARG A 28 4.42 15.03 14.86
N LEU A 29 5.50 15.77 14.62
CA LEU A 29 6.27 15.71 13.38
C LEU A 29 6.78 14.28 13.14
N MET A 30 7.49 13.71 14.11
CA MET A 30 8.09 12.37 14.01
C MET A 30 7.02 11.29 13.79
N LEU A 31 5.90 11.36 14.50
CA LEU A 31 4.77 10.45 14.32
C LEU A 31 4.16 10.58 12.91
N GLY A 32 4.01 11.82 12.42
CA GLY A 32 3.54 12.11 11.07
C GLY A 32 4.46 11.54 10.00
N THR A 33 5.78 11.74 10.14
CA THR A 33 6.78 11.23 9.19
C THR A 33 6.82 9.71 9.17
N LEU A 34 6.75 9.06 10.34
CA LEU A 34 6.68 7.61 10.43
C LEU A 34 5.39 7.07 9.79
N SER A 35 4.24 7.68 10.10
CA SER A 35 2.95 7.27 9.53
C SER A 35 2.93 7.41 8.01
N PHE A 36 3.46 8.53 7.49
CA PHE A 36 3.63 8.76 6.05
C PHE A 36 4.55 7.71 5.41
N GLY A 37 5.70 7.41 6.04
CA GLY A 37 6.64 6.39 5.58
C GLY A 37 6.04 4.98 5.57
N PHE A 38 5.33 4.57 6.61
CA PHE A 38 4.64 3.28 6.64
C PHE A 38 3.51 3.20 5.60
N GLY A 39 2.78 4.29 5.40
CA GLY A 39 1.74 4.38 4.36
C GLY A 39 2.30 4.20 2.94
N SER A 40 3.45 4.81 2.63
CA SER A 40 4.09 4.68 1.32
C SER A 40 4.62 3.26 1.07
N ILE A 41 5.19 2.61 2.10
CA ILE A 41 5.60 1.20 2.03
C ILE A 41 4.39 0.29 1.79
N CYS A 42 3.28 0.51 2.50
CA CYS A 42 2.05 -0.26 2.28
C CYS A 42 1.52 -0.13 0.84
N CYS A 43 1.52 1.09 0.28
CA CYS A 43 1.17 1.31 -1.12
C CYS A 43 2.11 0.56 -2.08
N GLY A 44 3.42 0.62 -1.84
CA GLY A 44 4.42 -0.11 -2.63
C GLY A 44 4.19 -1.63 -2.63
N ILE A 45 3.96 -2.21 -1.45
CA ILE A 45 3.66 -3.65 -1.30
C ILE A 45 2.35 -4.01 -2.02
N ALA A 46 1.31 -3.18 -1.92
CA ALA A 46 0.04 -3.43 -2.61
C ALA A 46 0.22 -3.50 -4.15
N VAL A 47 1.07 -2.65 -4.72
CA VAL A 47 1.40 -2.69 -6.15
C VAL A 47 2.18 -3.95 -6.51
N VAL A 48 3.19 -4.33 -5.72
CA VAL A 48 3.96 -5.56 -5.93
C VAL A 48 3.05 -6.79 -5.89
N ILE A 49 2.16 -6.89 -4.90
CA ILE A 49 1.16 -7.97 -4.81
C ILE A 49 0.26 -7.96 -6.05
N GLY A 50 -0.19 -6.77 -6.51
CA GLY A 50 -1.00 -6.65 -7.71
C GLY A 50 -0.30 -7.16 -8.97
N ARG A 51 1.01 -6.91 -9.11
CA ARG A 51 1.83 -7.44 -10.20
C ARG A 51 2.06 -8.95 -10.09
N LEU A 52 2.29 -9.46 -8.88
CA LEU A 52 2.45 -10.89 -8.63
C LEU A 52 1.17 -11.68 -8.98
N ASP A 53 0.01 -11.13 -8.63
CA ASP A 53 -1.30 -11.71 -8.91
C ASP A 53 -1.57 -11.76 -10.43
N ALA A 54 -1.19 -10.70 -11.16
CA ALA A 54 -1.28 -10.67 -12.62
C ALA A 54 -0.39 -11.75 -13.27
N LEU A 55 0.86 -11.89 -12.81
CA LEU A 55 1.78 -12.94 -13.28
C LEU A 55 1.24 -14.34 -12.98
N ARG A 56 0.71 -14.57 -11.77
CA ARG A 56 0.09 -15.85 -11.40
C ARG A 56 -1.07 -16.21 -12.32
N THR A 57 -1.86 -15.23 -12.73
CA THR A 57 -2.99 -15.44 -13.64
C THR A 57 -2.52 -15.75 -15.06
N SER A 58 -1.44 -15.10 -15.53
CA SER A 58 -0.81 -15.43 -16.83
C SER A 58 -0.15 -16.81 -16.87
N PHE A 59 0.31 -17.34 -15.74
CA PHE A 59 0.94 -18.66 -15.66
C PHE A 59 -0.04 -19.80 -15.34
N LYS A 60 -1.33 -19.52 -15.12
CA LYS A 60 -2.34 -20.56 -14.94
C LYS A 60 -2.77 -21.08 -16.34
N PRO A 61 -2.48 -22.34 -16.71
CA PRO A 61 -2.92 -22.89 -17.99
C PRO A 61 -4.47 -22.90 -18.05
N PRO A 62 -5.06 -22.72 -19.24
CA PRO A 62 -6.52 -22.77 -19.41
C PRO A 62 -7.07 -24.12 -18.96
N PRO A 63 -8.31 -24.16 -18.42
CA PRO A 63 -8.91 -25.37 -17.84
C PRO A 63 -9.29 -26.46 -18.86
N ASP A 64 -8.95 -26.32 -20.15
CA ASP A 64 -9.35 -27.24 -21.22
C ASP A 64 -8.16 -27.87 -21.95
N SER A 65 -7.23 -28.49 -21.20
CA SER A 65 -6.35 -29.51 -21.78
C SER A 65 -6.98 -30.88 -21.51
N PRO A 66 -7.52 -31.57 -22.53
CA PRO A 66 -7.83 -32.99 -22.38
C PRO A 66 -6.51 -33.73 -22.10
N GLU A 67 -6.52 -34.51 -21.02
CA GLU A 67 -5.47 -35.46 -20.64
C GLU A 67 -5.27 -36.54 -21.72
#